data_AF-A0A8S8Y244-F1
#
_entry.id   AF-A0A8S8Y244-F1
#
_cell.length_a   1.000
_cell.length_b   1.000
_cell.length_c   1.000
_cell.angle_alpha   90.00
_cell.angle_beta   90.00
_cell.angle_gamma   90.00
#
_symmetry.space_group_name_H-M   'P 1'
#
loop_
_entity.id
_entity.type
_entity.pdbx_description
1 polymer ?
#
loop_
_entity_poly.entity_id
_entity_poly.type
_entity_poly.pdbx_seq_one_letter_code
_entity_poly.pdbx_strand_id
1 'polypeptide(L)'
;MDVGGTKDWNAEQVVFGKEIRTLIEQNIGKLTPVRDAKYGEVANRWSFDSGYQIGFIESISNPFCKSCTRARISANGSIYTCLFSEHGHDLKSLIKLGADADDIGNAIAAIWQKRDDKYSEIRQTIALSSKPVHMHFIGG
;
A
#
# COMPACT_ATOMS: atom_id res chain seq x y z
N MET A 1 0.33 4.70 -7.51
CA MET A 1 0.88 3.85 -8.60
C MET A 1 -0.16 3.83 -9.67
N ASP A 2 0.19 4.02 -10.95
CA ASP A 2 -0.81 3.89 -12.01
C ASP A 2 -1.54 2.55 -11.87
N VAL A 3 -2.82 2.66 -11.55
CA VAL A 3 -3.82 1.59 -11.52
C VAL A 3 -5.10 2.14 -12.14
N GLY A 4 -4.96 2.81 -13.30
CA GLY A 4 -6.00 2.74 -14.32
C GLY A 4 -6.14 1.28 -14.75
N GLY A 5 -7.34 0.82 -15.09
CA GLY A 5 -7.62 -0.54 -15.58
C GLY A 5 -6.93 -0.90 -16.91
N THR A 6 -5.78 -0.31 -17.21
CA THR A 6 -4.99 -0.42 -18.43
C THR A 6 -3.56 -0.79 -18.06
N LYS A 7 -3.05 -1.80 -18.73
CA LYS A 7 -1.87 -2.62 -18.39
C LYS A 7 -0.51 -1.92 -18.48
N ASP A 8 -0.47 -0.58 -18.48
CA ASP A 8 0.71 0.16 -18.91
C ASP A 8 1.13 1.16 -17.85
N TRP A 9 1.84 0.66 -16.83
CA TRP A 9 2.64 1.55 -15.99
C TRP A 9 3.57 2.37 -16.89
N ASN A 10 3.28 3.67 -17.03
CA ASN A 10 4.12 4.55 -17.82
C ASN A 10 5.05 5.35 -16.89
N ALA A 11 6.35 5.03 -16.93
CA ALA A 11 7.40 5.77 -16.21
C ALA A 11 7.37 7.27 -16.53
N GLU A 12 6.98 7.64 -17.75
CA GLU A 12 6.94 9.03 -18.24
C GLU A 12 5.84 9.87 -17.56
N GLN A 13 4.85 9.22 -16.93
CA GLN A 13 3.80 9.90 -16.17
C GLN A 13 4.09 9.98 -14.66
N VAL A 14 5.27 9.54 -14.24
CA VAL A 14 5.67 9.51 -12.83
C VAL A 14 6.72 10.59 -12.57
N VAL A 15 6.46 11.45 -11.60
CA VAL A 15 7.49 12.31 -11.01
C VAL A 15 7.94 11.65 -9.71
N PHE A 16 9.21 11.25 -9.65
CA PHE A 16 9.75 10.53 -8.50
C PHE A 16 9.95 11.47 -7.31
N GLY A 17 9.89 10.91 -6.09
CA GLY A 17 10.05 11.71 -4.87
C GLY A 17 11.35 12.53 -4.84
N LYS A 18 12.44 11.99 -5.41
CA LYS A 18 13.72 12.72 -5.54
C LYS A 18 13.58 13.95 -6.44
N GLU A 19 12.89 13.84 -7.56
CA GLU A 19 12.68 14.94 -8.50
C GLU A 19 11.79 16.02 -7.87
N ILE A 20 10.71 15.61 -7.19
CA ILE A 20 9.84 16.53 -6.45
C ILE A 20 10.66 17.30 -5.39
N ARG A 21 11.53 16.62 -4.63
CA ARG A 21 12.41 17.28 -3.64
C ARG A 21 13.35 18.28 -4.29
N THR A 22 14.03 17.91 -5.37
CA THR A 22 14.93 18.82 -6.10
C THR A 22 14.18 20.09 -6.54
N LEU A 23 12.96 19.94 -7.09
CA LEU A 23 12.15 21.08 -7.51
C LEU A 23 11.76 21.98 -6.33
N ILE A 24 11.38 21.40 -5.19
CA ILE A 24 11.07 22.15 -3.97
C ILE A 24 12.32 22.88 -3.45
N GLU A 25 13.47 22.22 -3.41
CA GLU A 25 14.73 22.83 -2.95
C GLU A 25 15.18 23.99 -3.83
N GLN A 26 14.95 23.92 -5.14
CA GLN A 26 15.30 24.97 -6.10
C GLN A 26 14.40 26.22 -6.00
N ASN A 27 13.13 26.05 -5.61
CA ASN A 27 12.12 27.12 -5.72
C ASN A 27 11.61 27.64 -4.36
N ILE A 28 11.69 26.84 -3.31
CA ILE A 28 11.05 27.13 -2.01
C ILE A 28 12.07 27.22 -0.89
N GLY A 29 12.96 26.23 -0.79
CA GLY A 29 13.99 26.22 0.24
C GLY A 29 14.52 24.83 0.54
N LYS A 30 15.65 24.79 1.26
CA LYS A 30 16.37 23.56 1.59
C LYS A 30 15.50 22.59 2.39
N LEU A 31 15.58 21.31 2.05
CA LEU A 31 14.95 20.22 2.77
C LEU A 31 16.00 19.39 3.50
N THR A 32 15.69 18.99 4.73
CA THR A 32 16.51 18.04 5.50
C THR A 32 15.69 16.84 5.93
N PRO A 33 16.21 15.60 5.81
CA PRO A 33 15.43 14.42 6.15
C PRO A 33 15.23 14.30 7.65
N VAL A 34 14.00 14.03 8.08
CA VAL A 34 13.68 13.74 9.49
C VAL A 34 13.93 12.25 9.76
N ARG A 35 14.77 11.93 10.74
CA ARG A 35 15.29 10.56 11.01
C ARG A 35 14.74 9.92 12.28
N ASP A 36 13.47 10.15 12.57
CA ASP A 36 12.75 9.60 13.73
C ASP A 36 11.55 8.71 13.32
N ALA A 37 11.60 8.19 12.09
CA ALA A 37 10.50 7.42 11.53
C ALA A 37 10.14 6.19 12.38
N LYS A 38 8.84 6.01 12.63
CA LYS A 38 8.33 4.86 13.38
C LYS A 38 8.17 3.64 12.47
N TYR A 39 8.15 2.44 13.05
CA TYR A 39 7.86 1.23 12.29
C TYR A 39 6.49 1.34 11.60
N GLY A 40 6.45 1.07 10.29
CA GLY A 40 5.23 1.21 9.48
C GLY A 40 4.93 2.64 9.02
N GLU A 41 5.76 3.63 9.36
CA GLU A 41 5.65 4.98 8.79
C GLU A 41 5.96 4.95 7.30
N VAL A 42 4.98 5.39 6.50
CA VAL A 42 5.04 5.30 5.02
C VAL A 42 5.61 6.57 4.39
N ALA A 43 5.35 7.72 4.99
CA ALA A 43 5.79 9.00 4.45
C ALA A 43 7.25 9.25 4.83
N ASN A 44 8.11 9.49 3.83
CA ASN A 44 9.46 10.00 4.08
C ASN A 44 9.34 11.48 4.43
N ARG A 45 9.51 11.84 5.71
CA ARG A 45 9.38 13.23 6.17
C ARG A 45 10.66 14.02 6.00
N TRP A 46 10.50 15.27 5.60
CA TRP A 46 11.55 16.26 5.44
C TRP A 46 11.12 17.57 6.08
N SER A 47 12.07 18.33 6.61
CA SER A 47 11.85 19.63 7.24
C SER A 47 12.54 20.72 6.46
N PHE A 48 11.87 21.86 6.33
CA PHE A 48 12.50 23.13 5.99
C PHE A 48 13.22 23.70 7.22
N ASP A 49 14.12 24.67 6.99
CA ASP A 49 14.82 25.39 8.07
C ASP A 49 13.87 26.20 8.96
N SER A 50 12.69 26.57 8.44
CA SER A 50 11.60 27.21 9.18
C SER A 50 10.85 26.27 10.15
N GLY A 51 11.15 24.97 10.13
CA GLY A 51 10.51 23.95 10.97
C GLY A 51 9.24 23.32 10.39
N TYR A 52 8.72 23.82 9.27
CA TYR A 52 7.62 23.15 8.56
C TYR A 52 8.07 21.83 7.95
N GLN A 53 7.22 20.81 8.00
CA GLN A 53 7.51 19.48 7.47
C GLN A 53 6.62 19.11 6.29
N ILE A 54 7.19 18.33 5.38
CA ILE A 54 6.51 17.73 4.23
C ILE A 54 6.83 16.23 4.17
N GLY A 55 5.84 15.40 3.85
CA GLY A 55 5.99 13.95 3.71
C GLY A 55 5.87 13.49 2.26
N PHE A 56 6.78 12.64 1.81
CA PHE A 56 6.75 12.04 0.48
C PHE A 56 6.37 10.56 0.56
N ILE A 57 5.23 10.19 -0.04
CA ILE A 57 4.79 8.79 -0.15
C ILE A 57 5.32 8.20 -1.47
N GLU A 58 6.44 7.52 -1.39
CA GLU A 58 7.19 7.02 -2.54
C GLU A 58 6.77 5.62 -2.97
N SER A 59 5.47 5.39 -3.19
CA SER A 59 4.91 4.07 -3.51
C SER A 59 5.56 3.34 -4.70
N ILE A 60 6.24 4.08 -5.58
CA ILE A 60 6.99 3.54 -6.72
C ILE A 60 8.47 3.40 -6.39
N SER A 61 9.20 4.51 -6.19
CA SER A 61 10.67 4.48 -6.01
C SER A 61 11.12 3.80 -4.72
N ASN A 62 10.28 3.79 -3.68
CA ASN A 62 10.62 3.23 -2.38
C ASN A 62 9.39 2.51 -1.77
N PRO A 63 9.08 1.28 -2.25
CA PRO A 63 7.93 0.52 -1.78
C PRO A 63 8.07 0.12 -0.30
N PHE A 64 6.94 0.01 0.37
CA PHE A 64 6.83 -0.19 1.82
C PHE A 64 6.05 -1.46 2.19
N CYS A 65 6.11 -2.52 1.37
CA CYS A 65 5.38 -3.76 1.66
C CYS A 65 5.96 -4.50 2.87
N LYS A 66 7.28 -4.49 3.07
CA LYS A 66 7.98 -5.09 4.22
C LYS A 66 7.46 -4.67 5.59
N SER A 67 7.04 -3.42 5.75
CA SER A 67 6.49 -2.88 7.01
C SER A 67 4.96 -2.77 6.98
N CYS A 68 4.30 -3.28 5.93
CA CYS A 68 2.85 -3.17 5.80
C CYS A 68 2.16 -4.15 6.76
N THR A 69 1.33 -3.60 7.65
CA THR A 69 0.53 -4.32 8.66
C THR A 69 -0.97 -4.24 8.39
N ARG A 70 -1.38 -3.89 7.16
CA ARG A 70 -2.78 -3.65 6.80
C ARG A 70 -3.49 -4.90 6.29
N ALA A 71 -4.65 -5.18 6.85
CA ALA A 71 -5.71 -5.98 6.24
C ALA A 71 -6.91 -5.07 5.90
N ARG A 72 -7.76 -5.49 4.97
CA ARG A 72 -8.96 -4.76 4.57
C ARG A 72 -10.14 -5.70 4.42
N ILE A 73 -11.34 -5.23 4.74
CA ILE A 73 -12.58 -5.93 4.45
C ILE A 73 -13.30 -5.14 3.35
N SER A 74 -13.63 -5.81 2.25
CA SER A 74 -14.40 -5.24 1.14
C SER A 74 -15.89 -5.13 1.50
N ALA A 75 -16.64 -4.36 0.70
CA ALA A 75 -18.07 -4.15 0.93
C ALA A 75 -18.92 -5.44 0.85
N ASN A 76 -18.47 -6.45 0.11
CA ASN A 76 -19.12 -7.77 0.06
C ASN A 76 -18.73 -8.68 1.24
N GLY A 77 -17.84 -8.24 2.13
CA GLY A 77 -17.44 -8.95 3.35
C GLY A 77 -16.30 -9.95 3.18
N SER A 78 -15.44 -9.74 2.17
CA SER A 78 -14.22 -10.52 1.99
C SER A 78 -13.02 -9.80 2.60
N ILE A 79 -12.11 -10.53 3.26
CA ILE A 79 -10.84 -9.97 3.75
C ILE A 79 -9.75 -10.07 2.68
N TYR A 80 -8.98 -9.00 2.54
CA TYR A 80 -7.83 -8.86 1.66
C TYR A 80 -6.60 -8.43 2.47
N THR A 81 -5.46 -9.04 2.18
CA THR A 81 -4.17 -8.79 2.83
C THR A 81 -3.26 -7.83 2.04
N CYS A 82 -3.72 -7.39 0.87
CA CYS A 82 -3.04 -6.42 0.01
C CYS A 82 -4.04 -5.59 -0.79
N LEU A 83 -3.65 -4.34 -1.07
CA LEU A 83 -4.37 -3.43 -1.95
C LEU A 83 -4.46 -3.90 -3.41
N PHE A 84 -3.60 -4.82 -3.80
CA PHE A 84 -3.46 -5.34 -5.15
C PHE A 84 -3.56 -6.87 -5.17
N SER A 85 -4.20 -7.46 -4.16
CA SER A 85 -4.45 -8.91 -4.18
C SER A 85 -5.48 -9.23 -5.27
N GLU A 86 -5.37 -10.41 -5.89
CA GLU A 86 -6.34 -10.86 -6.90
C GLU A 86 -7.59 -11.47 -6.25
N HIS A 87 -7.45 -12.00 -5.04
CA HIS A 87 -8.47 -12.80 -4.38
C HIS A 87 -8.62 -12.38 -2.92
N GLY A 88 -9.87 -12.36 -2.45
CA GLY A 88 -10.19 -12.16 -1.04
C GLY A 88 -10.70 -13.45 -0.42
N HIS A 89 -10.71 -13.51 0.90
CA HIS A 89 -11.28 -14.64 1.65
C HIS A 89 -12.66 -14.24 2.18
N ASP A 90 -13.69 -15.03 1.89
CA ASP A 90 -15.08 -14.73 2.27
C ASP A 90 -15.33 -14.94 3.78
N LEU A 91 -15.27 -13.86 4.56
CA LEU A 91 -15.62 -13.89 5.98
C LEU A 91 -17.12 -13.80 6.20
N LYS A 92 -17.86 -13.17 5.29
CA LYS A 92 -19.33 -13.00 5.40
C LYS A 92 -20.03 -14.35 5.43
N SER A 93 -19.58 -15.32 4.65
CA SER A 93 -20.15 -16.66 4.66
C SER A 93 -19.92 -17.38 6.00
N LEU A 94 -18.75 -17.22 6.63
CA LEU A 94 -18.50 -17.78 7.97
C LEU A 94 -19.51 -17.25 8.99
N ILE A 95 -19.70 -15.93 9.02
CA ILE A 95 -20.68 -15.27 9.91
C ILE A 95 -22.09 -15.78 9.63
N LYS A 96 -22.50 -15.87 8.35
CA LYS A 96 -23.83 -16.35 7.97
C LYS A 96 -24.09 -17.80 8.36
N LEU A 97 -23.05 -18.62 8.42
CA LEU A 97 -23.11 -20.02 8.83
C LEU A 97 -23.09 -20.20 10.36
N GLY A 98 -23.05 -19.11 11.13
CA GLY A 98 -23.13 -19.13 12.58
C GLY A 98 -21.78 -19.25 13.29
N ALA A 99 -20.66 -18.97 12.60
CA ALA A 99 -19.34 -18.91 13.23
C ALA A 99 -19.33 -17.88 14.36
N ASP A 100 -18.70 -18.24 15.48
CA ASP A 100 -18.54 -17.34 16.61
C ASP A 100 -17.31 -16.42 16.46
N ALA A 101 -17.02 -15.61 17.49
CA ALA A 101 -15.90 -14.68 17.45
C ALA A 101 -14.53 -15.38 17.41
N ASP A 102 -14.41 -16.54 18.06
CA ASP A 102 -13.15 -17.30 18.10
C ASP A 102 -12.92 -17.98 16.75
N ASP A 103 -13.95 -18.53 16.13
CA ASP A 103 -13.90 -19.08 14.76
C ASP A 103 -13.41 -18.03 13.76
N ILE A 104 -13.99 -16.82 13.81
CA ILE A 104 -13.61 -15.71 12.92
C ILE A 104 -12.17 -15.26 13.21
N GLY A 105 -11.82 -15.12 14.50
CA GLY A 105 -10.46 -14.76 14.92
C GLY A 105 -9.42 -15.75 14.42
N ASN A 106 -9.69 -17.05 14.55
CA ASN A 106 -8.83 -18.13 14.07
C ASN A 106 -8.70 -18.12 12.54
N ALA A 107 -9.80 -17.90 11.81
CA ALA A 107 -9.76 -17.77 10.35
C ALA A 107 -8.89 -16.59 9.90
N ILE A 108 -9.04 -15.42 10.53
CA ILE A 108 -8.22 -14.23 10.22
C ILE A 108 -6.75 -14.49 10.56
N ALA A 109 -6.45 -15.10 11.71
CA ALA A 109 -5.09 -15.44 12.10
C ALA A 109 -4.43 -16.40 11.09
N ALA A 110 -5.16 -17.42 10.64
CA ALA A 110 -4.67 -18.37 9.65
C ALA A 110 -4.40 -17.72 8.28
N ILE A 111 -5.26 -16.78 7.85
CA ILE A 111 -5.05 -15.98 6.63
C ILE A 111 -3.79 -15.11 6.79
N TRP A 112 -3.66 -14.41 7.93
CA TRP A 112 -2.56 -13.49 8.18
C TRP A 112 -1.20 -14.19 8.27
N GLN A 113 -1.14 -15.38 8.89
CA GLN A 113 0.10 -16.16 9.00
C GLN A 113 0.63 -16.65 7.64
N LYS A 114 -0.26 -16.83 6.65
CA LYS A 114 0.09 -17.27 5.29
C LYS A 114 0.38 -16.12 4.35
N ARG A 115 0.13 -14.88 4.78
CA ARG A 115 0.31 -13.68 3.96
C ARG A 115 1.76 -13.54 3.49
N ASP A 116 1.92 -13.45 2.17
CA ASP A 116 3.19 -13.15 1.51
C ASP A 116 3.09 -11.95 0.56
N ASP A 117 1.94 -11.25 0.56
CA ASP A 117 1.66 -10.16 -0.36
C ASP A 117 2.68 -9.02 -0.25
N LYS A 118 3.30 -8.73 -1.40
CA LYS A 118 4.30 -7.66 -1.55
C LYS A 118 4.27 -7.05 -2.95
N TYR A 119 3.07 -6.88 -3.51
CA TYR A 119 2.85 -6.47 -4.90
C TYR A 119 3.78 -5.34 -5.36
N SER A 120 3.86 -4.24 -4.62
CA SER A 120 4.68 -3.08 -5.01
C SER A 120 6.18 -3.36 -5.05
N GLU A 121 6.67 -4.36 -4.32
CA GLU A 121 8.08 -4.79 -4.35
C GLU A 121 8.37 -5.72 -5.55
N ILE A 122 7.41 -6.57 -5.93
CA ILE A 122 7.60 -7.59 -6.98
C ILE A 122 6.93 -7.22 -8.32
N ARG A 123 6.30 -6.05 -8.44
CA ARG A 123 5.58 -5.62 -9.65
C ARG A 123 6.42 -5.61 -10.93
N GLN A 124 7.75 -5.48 -10.83
CA GLN A 124 8.65 -5.56 -11.98
C GLN A 124 8.87 -7.00 -12.47
N THR A 125 8.62 -7.99 -11.61
CA THR A 125 8.82 -9.42 -11.87
C THR A 125 7.52 -10.19 -12.07
N ILE A 126 6.38 -9.64 -11.66
CA ILE A 126 5.06 -10.25 -11.90
C ILE A 126 4.75 -10.15 -13.40
N ALA A 127 4.40 -11.27 -14.02
CA ALA A 127 3.93 -11.30 -15.40
C ALA A 127 2.69 -10.40 -15.56
N LEU A 128 2.59 -9.69 -16.69
CA LEU A 128 1.50 -8.78 -17.09
C LEU A 128 0.07 -9.40 -17.06
N SER A 129 -0.06 -10.67 -16.68
CA SER A 129 -1.31 -11.41 -16.61
C SER A 129 -2.04 -11.32 -15.28
N SER A 130 -1.40 -10.85 -14.19
CA SER A 130 -2.07 -10.74 -12.90
C SER A 130 -3.15 -9.65 -12.96
N LYS A 131 -4.38 -9.95 -12.55
CA LYS A 131 -5.51 -9.00 -12.52
C LYS A 131 -5.86 -8.68 -11.06
N PRO A 132 -5.16 -7.71 -10.43
CA PRO A 132 -5.50 -7.30 -9.07
C PRO A 132 -6.92 -6.74 -9.03
N VAL A 133 -7.61 -6.93 -7.91
CA VAL A 133 -8.89 -6.26 -7.69
C VAL A 133 -8.70 -4.75 -7.69
N HIS A 134 -9.69 -4.01 -8.19
CA HIS A 134 -9.61 -2.56 -8.18
C HIS A 134 -9.66 -2.02 -6.75
N MET A 135 -8.86 -0.99 -6.48
CA MET A 135 -8.79 -0.38 -5.15
C MET A 135 -10.15 0.13 -4.64
N HIS A 136 -11.01 0.66 -5.51
CA HIS A 136 -12.36 1.12 -5.12
C HIS A 136 -13.23 -0.01 -4.55
N PHE A 137 -13.02 -1.25 -5.00
CA PHE A 137 -13.78 -2.42 -4.54
C PHE A 137 -13.41 -2.82 -3.09
N ILE A 138 -12.16 -2.57 -2.70
CA ILE A 138 -11.59 -2.91 -1.39
C ILE A 138 -11.48 -1.68 -0.48
N GLY A 139 -12.25 -0.60 -0.75
CA GLY A 139 -12.30 0.59 0.08
C GLY A 139 -11.05 1.47 0.03
N GLY A 140 -10.42 1.59 -1.14
CA GLY A 140 -9.31 2.51 -1.43
C GLY A 140 -9.69 3.60 -2.39
#